data_AF-A0A3D0HUT4-F1
#
_entry.id   AF-A0A3D0HUT4-F1
#
_cell.length_a   1.000
_cell.length_b   1.000
_cell.length_c   1.000
_cell.angle_alpha   90.00
_cell.angle_beta   90.00
_cell.angle_gamma   90.00
#
_symmetry.space_group_name_H-M   'P 1'
#
loop_
_entity.id
_entity.type
_entity.pdbx_description
1 polymer ?
#
loop_
_entity_poly.entity_id
_entity_poly.type
_entity_poly.pdbx_seq_one_letter_code
_entity_poly.pdbx_strand_id
1 'polypeptide(L)'
;MPNAYTVLKTNESRWGALYTPLKPKKEKEGLSTVLFVSCNSGNLLLKNLALYEAIYPEKLNIVGVVTDDPIDPEARISIKKRVWKQFTPQERSNLFNQTIDFAANLGVPCYSGAVKNAWFHDIFRSWAPEALLMLCFGQKIDAALFGFPLMGSYNFHPSDLQKKIGAGSQPFENTIKKGQKTSPLVIHEVTNVIDRGPIIGVSPQVNICLEDGSYPASILTLDDKITSLGGWMGVELIDTIIARKAAGEKGSVGEIDFIGKIPQSIKAILSKPAVNDLNEKYVIPRHPLLNNNHPA
;
A
#
# COMPACT_ATOMS: atom_id res chain seq x y z
N MET A 1 -5.52 25.22 -11.06
CA MET A 1 -6.49 25.49 -9.96
C MET A 1 -5.70 25.63 -8.68
N PRO A 2 -6.12 26.43 -7.68
CA PRO A 2 -5.46 26.44 -6.38
C PRO A 2 -5.48 25.03 -5.77
N ASN A 3 -4.39 24.63 -5.12
CA ASN A 3 -4.26 23.31 -4.51
C ASN A 3 -5.35 23.09 -3.43
N ALA A 4 -5.86 21.87 -3.30
CA ALA A 4 -6.93 21.52 -2.35
C ALA A 4 -6.47 21.41 -0.88
N TYR A 5 -5.26 21.89 -0.56
CA TYR A 5 -4.60 21.71 0.73
C TYR A 5 -3.67 22.88 1.06
N THR A 6 -3.37 23.05 2.35
CA THR A 6 -2.23 23.84 2.84
C THR A 6 -1.00 22.95 3.01
N VAL A 7 0.19 23.54 2.95
CA VAL A 7 1.47 22.84 3.10
C VAL A 7 2.20 23.38 4.32
N LEU A 8 2.53 22.49 5.25
CA LEU A 8 3.40 22.79 6.39
C LEU A 8 4.73 22.06 6.20
N LYS A 9 5.77 22.82 5.83
CA LYS A 9 7.16 22.36 5.78
C LYS A 9 7.91 22.92 6.98
N THR A 10 8.57 22.04 7.72
CA THR A 10 9.27 22.41 8.95
C THR A 10 10.56 21.61 9.11
N ASN A 11 11.54 22.12 9.88
CA ASN A 11 12.83 21.44 10.05
C ASN A 11 12.69 20.08 10.72
N GLU A 12 11.68 19.90 11.59
CA GLU A 12 11.36 18.65 12.28
C GLU A 12 10.93 17.55 11.32
N SER A 13 10.32 17.91 10.18
CA SER A 13 9.97 16.95 9.13
C SER A 13 11.20 16.34 8.44
N ARG A 14 12.37 16.99 8.59
CA ARG A 14 13.69 16.72 7.96
C ARG A 14 13.70 16.83 6.43
N TRP A 15 12.70 16.28 5.77
CA TRP A 15 12.40 16.42 4.35
C TRP A 15 10.87 16.37 4.17
N GLY A 16 10.37 16.66 2.97
CA GLY A 16 8.94 16.61 2.68
C GLY A 16 8.11 17.63 3.46
N ALA A 17 6.81 17.35 3.63
CA ALA A 17 5.86 18.24 4.31
C ALA A 17 4.61 17.50 4.82
N LEU A 18 3.83 18.18 5.65
CA LEU A 18 2.44 17.83 5.94
C LEU A 18 1.52 18.63 5.01
N TYR A 19 0.61 17.93 4.35
CA TYR A 19 -0.39 18.46 3.43
C TYR A 19 -1.76 18.33 4.08
N THR A 20 -2.34 19.45 4.51
CA THR A 20 -3.61 19.47 5.23
C THR A 20 -4.73 19.89 4.28
N PRO A 21 -5.78 19.08 4.08
CA PRO A 21 -6.89 19.42 3.18
C PRO A 21 -7.57 20.72 3.60
N LEU A 22 -7.94 21.56 2.63
CA LEU A 22 -8.72 22.79 2.88
C LEU A 22 -10.16 22.49 3.32
N LYS A 23 -10.66 21.30 2.95
CA LYS A 23 -11.96 20.76 3.36
C LYS A 23 -11.72 19.41 4.03
N PRO A 24 -11.25 19.38 5.29
CA PRO A 24 -11.06 18.12 6.00
C PRO A 24 -12.40 17.40 6.08
N LYS A 25 -12.38 16.08 5.88
CA LYS A 25 -13.58 15.27 6.11
C LYS A 25 -13.91 15.27 7.59
N LYS A 26 -15.19 15.17 7.93
CA LYS A 26 -15.62 15.03 9.33
C LYS A 26 -15.09 13.72 9.89
N GLU A 27 -14.75 13.72 11.18
CA GLU A 27 -14.48 12.49 11.89
C GLU A 27 -15.69 11.56 11.77
N LYS A 28 -15.42 10.28 11.48
CA LYS A 28 -16.42 9.24 11.30
C LYS A 28 -16.18 8.12 12.31
N GLU A 29 -17.26 7.45 12.66
CA GLU A 29 -17.20 6.16 13.34
C GLU A 29 -16.62 5.08 12.41
N GLY A 30 -16.20 3.95 12.98
CA GLY A 30 -15.60 2.83 12.24
C GLY A 30 -14.15 2.56 12.62
N LEU A 31 -13.44 1.81 11.78
CA LEU A 31 -12.02 1.50 11.96
C LEU A 31 -11.16 2.68 11.46
N SER A 32 -10.48 3.37 12.37
CA SER A 32 -9.51 4.41 12.02
C SER A 32 -8.26 3.78 11.39
N THR A 33 -8.04 4.02 10.10
CA THR A 33 -6.95 3.39 9.33
C THR A 33 -6.02 4.43 8.74
N VAL A 34 -4.71 4.23 8.89
CA VAL A 34 -3.69 5.02 8.21
C VAL A 34 -3.03 4.21 7.11
N LEU A 35 -2.77 4.86 5.97
CA LEU A 35 -2.19 4.21 4.79
C LEU A 35 -0.81 4.77 4.48
N PHE A 36 0.18 3.89 4.44
CA PHE A 36 1.56 4.22 4.08
C PHE A 36 1.80 3.68 2.67
N VAL A 37 1.60 4.54 1.68
CA VAL A 37 1.46 4.16 0.27
C VAL A 37 2.29 5.05 -0.64
N SER A 38 2.93 4.43 -1.62
CA SER A 38 3.74 5.11 -2.64
C SER A 38 3.48 4.48 -4.01
N CYS A 39 3.90 5.17 -5.08
CA CYS A 39 3.78 4.76 -6.49
C CYS A 39 2.36 4.33 -6.92
N ASN A 40 2.24 3.74 -8.11
CA ASN A 40 0.96 3.29 -8.66
C ASN A 40 0.29 2.23 -7.77
N SER A 41 1.08 1.30 -7.24
CA SER A 41 0.61 0.19 -6.41
C SER A 41 -0.01 0.66 -5.11
N GLY A 42 0.67 1.55 -4.38
CA GLY A 42 0.12 2.15 -3.16
C GLY A 42 -1.13 2.98 -3.46
N ASN A 43 -1.13 3.73 -4.56
CA ASN A 43 -2.30 4.48 -5.00
C ASN A 43 -3.49 3.58 -5.38
N LEU A 44 -3.25 2.38 -5.90
CA LEU A 44 -4.30 1.39 -6.14
C LEU A 44 -4.97 0.94 -4.85
N LEU A 45 -4.18 0.64 -3.81
CA LEU A 45 -4.71 0.31 -2.48
C LEU A 45 -5.54 1.47 -1.90
N LEU A 46 -4.98 2.68 -1.90
CA LEU A 46 -5.66 3.89 -1.43
C LEU A 46 -6.99 4.12 -2.15
N LYS A 47 -7.03 4.00 -3.48
CA LYS A 47 -8.28 4.17 -4.26
C LYS A 47 -9.34 3.12 -3.93
N ASN A 48 -8.95 1.85 -3.76
CA ASN A 48 -9.92 0.79 -3.43
C ASN A 48 -10.47 0.97 -2.01
N LEU A 49 -9.63 1.33 -1.04
CA LEU A 49 -10.08 1.59 0.33
C LEU A 49 -10.88 2.88 0.45
N ALA A 50 -10.57 3.92 -0.32
CA ALA A 50 -11.39 5.12 -0.40
C ALA A 50 -12.78 4.82 -0.98
N LEU A 51 -12.87 3.95 -1.98
CA LEU A 51 -14.16 3.48 -2.50
C LEU A 51 -14.91 2.63 -1.45
N TYR A 52 -14.21 1.77 -0.71
CA TYR A 52 -14.79 1.03 0.40
C TYR A 52 -15.37 1.96 1.47
N GLU A 53 -14.61 2.96 1.92
CA GLU A 53 -15.09 3.98 2.87
C GLU A 53 -16.28 4.76 2.31
N ALA A 54 -16.32 5.05 1.00
CA ALA A 54 -17.44 5.75 0.40
C ALA A 54 -18.73 4.92 0.40
N ILE A 55 -18.61 3.60 0.23
CA ILE A 55 -19.75 2.65 0.25
C ILE A 55 -20.19 2.34 1.69
N TYR A 56 -19.23 2.20 2.61
CA TYR A 56 -19.46 1.86 4.02
C TYR A 56 -18.84 2.91 4.97
N PRO A 57 -19.36 4.15 4.97
CA PRO A 57 -18.79 5.26 5.73
C PRO A 57 -18.81 5.06 7.25
N GLU A 58 -19.63 4.15 7.76
CA GLU A 58 -19.72 3.75 9.17
C GLU A 58 -18.69 2.69 9.58
N LYS A 59 -18.06 2.03 8.60
CA LYS A 59 -17.14 0.90 8.86
C LYS A 59 -15.67 1.29 8.78
N LEU A 60 -15.30 2.18 7.88
CA LEU A 60 -13.91 2.56 7.64
C LEU A 60 -13.75 4.07 7.69
N ASN A 61 -12.72 4.53 8.39
CA ASN A 61 -12.30 5.92 8.39
C ASN A 61 -10.80 6.02 8.06
N ILE A 62 -10.45 6.44 6.83
CA ILE A 62 -9.05 6.71 6.48
C ILE A 62 -8.59 8.01 7.15
N VAL A 63 -7.80 7.94 8.21
CA VAL A 63 -7.45 9.10 9.05
C VAL A 63 -6.19 9.83 8.59
N GLY A 64 -5.36 9.18 7.79
CA GLY A 64 -4.14 9.78 7.26
C GLY A 64 -3.52 8.97 6.13
N VAL A 65 -2.79 9.65 5.25
CA VAL A 65 -1.97 9.06 4.20
C VAL A 65 -0.52 9.46 4.42
N VAL A 66 0.40 8.53 4.21
CA VAL A 66 1.84 8.76 4.27
C VAL A 66 2.45 8.23 2.99
N THR A 67 3.27 9.05 2.32
CA THR A 67 3.92 8.70 1.06
C THR A 67 5.41 8.97 1.14
N ASP A 68 6.20 8.34 0.27
CA ASP A 68 7.56 8.80 0.02
C ASP A 68 7.55 10.17 -0.66
N ASP A 69 8.64 10.93 -0.49
CA ASP A 69 8.96 12.11 -1.28
C ASP A 69 10.08 11.78 -2.27
N PRO A 70 9.77 11.41 -3.53
CA PRO A 70 10.78 11.05 -4.53
C PRO A 70 11.39 12.27 -5.25
N ILE A 71 10.99 13.49 -4.86
CA ILE A 71 11.45 14.75 -5.44
C ILE A 71 12.51 15.40 -4.53
N ASP A 72 12.37 15.28 -3.21
CA ASP A 72 13.32 15.83 -2.24
C ASP A 72 14.64 15.04 -2.27
N PRO A 73 15.78 15.67 -2.61
CA PRO A 73 17.08 15.00 -2.68
C PRO A 73 17.58 14.48 -1.33
N GLU A 74 17.08 15.02 -0.22
CA GLU A 74 17.44 14.61 1.14
C GLU A 74 16.60 13.41 1.62
N ALA A 75 15.56 13.02 0.88
CA ALA A 75 14.67 11.94 1.25
C ALA A 75 15.39 10.59 1.33
N ARG A 76 15.34 9.96 2.51
CA ARG A 76 15.99 8.66 2.77
C ARG A 76 15.10 7.47 2.41
N ILE A 77 14.57 7.49 1.19
CA ILE A 77 13.63 6.48 0.66
C ILE A 77 14.32 5.42 -0.20
N SER A 78 15.67 5.41 -0.22
CA SER A 78 16.48 4.52 -1.07
C SER A 78 16.14 4.61 -2.56
N ILE A 79 15.99 5.84 -3.07
CA ILE A 79 15.55 6.13 -4.45
C ILE A 79 16.33 5.36 -5.52
N LYS A 80 17.64 5.14 -5.31
CA LYS A 80 18.55 4.43 -6.23
C LYS A 80 18.44 2.90 -6.19
N LYS A 81 17.78 2.33 -5.17
CA LYS A 81 17.70 0.87 -4.97
C LYS A 81 16.29 0.32 -5.25
N ARG A 82 15.25 1.08 -4.92
CA ARG A 82 13.85 0.69 -5.03
C ARG A 82 13.25 1.00 -6.42
N VAL A 83 11.97 0.69 -6.58
CA VAL A 83 11.17 0.94 -7.79
C VAL A 83 11.27 2.38 -8.29
N TRP A 84 11.47 3.34 -7.40
CA TRP A 84 11.67 4.75 -7.74
C TRP A 84 12.77 4.99 -8.79
N LYS A 85 13.82 4.17 -8.83
CA LYS A 85 14.93 4.29 -9.81
C LYS A 85 14.47 4.09 -11.27
N GLN A 86 13.33 3.43 -11.47
CA GLN A 86 12.78 3.11 -12.78
C GLN A 86 11.97 4.26 -13.39
N PHE A 87 11.52 5.21 -12.57
CA PHE A 87 10.77 6.37 -13.01
C PHE A 87 11.72 7.53 -13.32
N THR A 88 11.41 8.27 -14.38
CA THR A 88 12.00 9.58 -14.67
C THR A 88 11.66 10.60 -13.57
N PRO A 89 12.42 11.69 -13.43
CA PRO A 89 12.08 12.76 -12.47
C PRO A 89 10.66 13.31 -12.63
N GLN A 90 10.17 13.45 -13.86
CA GLN A 90 8.82 13.93 -14.12
C GLN A 90 7.76 12.92 -13.66
N GLU A 91 7.95 11.63 -13.94
CA GLU A 91 7.03 10.58 -13.47
C GLU A 91 6.99 10.49 -11.94
N ARG A 92 8.15 10.63 -11.27
CA ARG A 92 8.22 10.71 -9.81
C ARG A 92 7.39 11.87 -9.27
N SER A 93 7.55 13.05 -9.88
CA SER A 93 6.78 14.24 -9.51
C SER A 93 5.28 14.04 -9.71
N ASN A 94 4.88 13.47 -10.85
CA ASN A 94 3.48 13.20 -11.15
C ASN A 94 2.86 12.21 -10.15
N LEU A 95 3.56 11.10 -9.85
CA LEU A 95 3.09 10.09 -8.90
C LEU A 95 2.97 10.64 -7.48
N PHE A 96 3.96 11.43 -7.07
CA PHE A 96 3.97 12.09 -5.77
C PHE A 96 2.77 13.05 -5.61
N ASN A 97 2.59 13.96 -6.57
CA ASN A 97 1.49 14.91 -6.55
C ASN A 97 0.14 14.19 -6.63
N GLN A 98 0.02 13.13 -7.44
CA GLN A 98 -1.21 12.33 -7.53
C GLN A 98 -1.65 11.78 -6.17
N THR A 99 -0.72 11.26 -5.37
CA THR A 99 -1.05 10.72 -4.03
C THR A 99 -1.56 11.83 -3.11
N ILE A 100 -0.88 12.98 -3.09
CA ILE A 100 -1.26 14.13 -2.26
C ILE A 100 -2.61 14.70 -2.68
N ASP A 101 -2.79 14.96 -3.98
CA ASP A 101 -4.03 15.49 -4.54
C ASP A 101 -5.20 14.54 -4.25
N PHE A 102 -5.01 13.24 -4.40
CA PHE A 102 -6.05 12.26 -4.11
C PHE A 102 -6.42 12.27 -2.62
N ALA A 103 -5.44 12.23 -1.71
CA ALA A 103 -5.70 12.30 -0.27
C ALA A 103 -6.41 13.60 0.13
N ALA A 104 -5.95 14.75 -0.39
CA ALA A 104 -6.55 16.05 -0.12
C ALA A 104 -8.00 16.15 -0.63
N ASN A 105 -8.28 15.59 -1.81
CA ASN A 105 -9.64 15.53 -2.37
C ASN A 105 -10.58 14.62 -1.56
N LEU A 106 -10.05 13.62 -0.84
CA LEU A 106 -10.81 12.84 0.13
C LEU A 106 -11.02 13.58 1.47
N GLY A 107 -10.42 14.75 1.64
CA GLY A 107 -10.40 15.47 2.91
C GLY A 107 -9.51 14.80 3.96
N VAL A 108 -8.48 14.04 3.54
CA VAL A 108 -7.54 13.32 4.42
C VAL A 108 -6.15 13.99 4.38
N PRO A 109 -5.50 14.22 5.53
CA PRO A 109 -4.14 14.76 5.54
C PRO A 109 -3.13 13.76 4.95
N CYS A 110 -2.14 14.28 4.23
CA CYS A 110 -1.05 13.50 3.66
C CYS A 110 0.30 13.96 4.23
N TYR A 111 1.21 13.03 4.53
CA TYR A 111 2.56 13.34 5.00
C TYR A 111 3.63 12.71 4.10
N SER A 112 4.66 13.46 3.73
CA SER A 112 5.76 12.95 2.87
C SER A 112 7.14 12.90 3.52
N GLY A 113 7.27 13.42 4.73
CA GLY A 113 8.57 13.61 5.37
C GLY A 113 9.15 12.38 6.07
N ALA A 114 10.16 12.60 6.90
CA ALA A 114 10.77 11.54 7.69
C ALA A 114 9.77 11.00 8.73
N VAL A 115 9.57 9.69 8.78
CA VAL A 115 8.61 9.11 9.74
C VAL A 115 9.20 8.79 11.11
N LYS A 116 10.52 8.65 11.22
CA LYS A 116 11.20 8.32 12.50
C LYS A 116 11.68 9.57 13.22
N ASN A 117 10.75 10.39 13.67
CA ASN A 117 11.01 11.55 14.52
C ASN A 117 9.78 11.86 15.39
N ALA A 118 10.01 12.59 16.50
CA ALA A 118 8.97 12.91 17.47
C ALA A 118 7.80 13.67 16.85
N TRP A 119 8.08 14.61 15.94
CA TRP A 119 7.06 15.45 15.32
C TRP A 119 6.07 14.64 14.46
N PHE A 120 6.55 13.72 13.62
CA PHE A 120 5.66 12.81 12.90
C PHE A 120 4.95 11.84 13.87
N HIS A 121 5.60 11.40 14.93
CA HIS A 121 4.94 10.55 15.92
C HIS A 121 3.77 11.28 16.61
N ASP A 122 3.87 12.59 16.84
CA ASP A 122 2.76 13.41 17.37
C ASP A 122 1.60 13.51 16.38
N ILE A 123 1.89 13.73 15.09
CA ILE A 123 0.88 13.72 14.02
C ILE A 123 0.22 12.34 13.93
N PHE A 124 1.01 11.28 13.91
CA PHE A 124 0.51 9.91 13.81
C PHE A 124 -0.39 9.55 15.01
N ARG A 125 -0.04 9.99 16.22
CA ARG A 125 -0.87 9.83 17.42
C ARG A 125 -2.16 10.63 17.35
N SER A 126 -2.12 11.85 16.83
CA SER A 126 -3.33 12.68 16.72
C SER A 126 -4.33 12.14 15.71
N TRP A 127 -3.87 11.39 14.70
CA TRP A 127 -4.73 10.62 13.81
C TRP A 127 -5.38 9.40 14.47
N ALA A 128 -4.90 8.98 15.64
CA ALA A 128 -5.41 7.83 16.41
C ALA A 128 -5.70 6.57 15.57
N PRO A 129 -4.75 6.08 14.73
CA PRO A 129 -4.99 4.92 13.89
C PRO A 129 -5.10 3.65 14.72
N GLU A 130 -6.11 2.84 14.41
CA GLU A 130 -6.32 1.51 14.95
C GLU A 130 -5.69 0.43 14.06
N ALA A 131 -5.57 0.70 12.74
CA ALA A 131 -4.87 -0.16 11.79
C ALA A 131 -3.91 0.65 10.90
N LEU A 132 -2.79 0.04 10.50
CA LEU A 132 -1.84 0.60 9.53
C LEU A 132 -1.63 -0.38 8.38
N LEU A 133 -1.81 0.07 7.14
CA LEU A 133 -1.51 -0.71 5.94
C LEU A 133 -0.39 -0.04 5.14
N MET A 134 0.59 -0.83 4.71
CA MET A 134 1.76 -0.40 3.93
C MET A 134 1.81 -1.10 2.57
N LEU A 135 1.93 -0.34 1.49
CA LEU A 135 2.22 -0.89 0.16
C LEU A 135 3.16 0.04 -0.61
N CYS A 136 4.31 -0.51 -1.01
CA CYS A 136 5.37 0.18 -1.74
C CYS A 136 6.00 1.38 -1.01
N PHE A 137 5.78 1.55 0.30
CA PHE A 137 6.41 2.61 1.09
C PHE A 137 7.93 2.38 1.31
N GLY A 138 8.73 3.42 1.08
CA GLY A 138 10.19 3.31 0.98
C GLY A 138 10.93 3.39 2.31
N GLN A 139 10.33 3.99 3.34
CA GLN A 139 10.99 4.22 4.63
C GLN A 139 10.82 3.03 5.58
N LYS A 140 11.86 2.76 6.38
CA LYS A 140 11.73 1.87 7.54
C LYS A 140 10.98 2.60 8.66
N ILE A 141 9.88 2.03 9.12
CA ILE A 141 9.14 2.50 10.30
C ILE A 141 9.68 1.87 11.58
N ASP A 142 9.50 2.54 12.72
CA ASP A 142 9.94 2.07 14.03
C ASP A 142 8.76 1.59 14.89
N ALA A 143 9.08 1.08 16.09
CA ALA A 143 8.10 0.47 16.98
C ALA A 143 7.04 1.46 17.50
N ALA A 144 7.35 2.76 17.51
CA ALA A 144 6.38 3.79 17.88
C ALA A 144 5.27 3.92 16.83
N LEU A 145 5.55 3.54 15.58
CA LEU A 145 4.58 3.53 14.49
C LEU A 145 3.90 2.16 14.35
N PHE A 146 4.67 1.07 14.17
CA PHE A 146 4.03 -0.24 13.90
C PHE A 146 3.37 -0.87 15.12
N GLY A 147 3.80 -0.51 16.34
CA GLY A 147 3.25 -1.04 17.59
C GLY A 147 2.08 -0.23 18.16
N PHE A 148 1.73 0.91 17.56
CA PHE A 148 0.67 1.79 18.05
C PHE A 148 -0.74 1.35 17.62
N PRO A 149 -1.00 0.95 16.36
CA PRO A 149 -2.31 0.47 15.92
C PRO A 149 -2.71 -0.83 16.64
N LEU A 150 -3.80 -0.80 17.41
CA LEU A 150 -4.27 -1.93 18.23
C LEU A 150 -4.78 -3.12 17.41
N MET A 151 -5.18 -2.88 16.15
CA MET A 151 -5.65 -3.89 15.21
C MET A 151 -4.57 -4.34 14.22
N GLY A 152 -3.31 -3.96 14.47
CA GLY A 152 -2.15 -4.43 13.75
C GLY A 152 -1.64 -3.48 12.65
N SER A 153 -0.41 -3.75 12.24
CA SER A 153 0.30 -3.05 11.17
C SER A 153 0.72 -4.06 10.10
N TYR A 154 0.33 -3.82 8.85
CA TYR A 154 0.46 -4.81 7.77
C TYR A 154 1.23 -4.24 6.59
N ASN A 155 2.10 -5.06 5.98
CA ASN A 155 2.80 -4.72 4.76
C ASN A 155 2.46 -5.70 3.64
N PHE A 156 2.26 -5.15 2.44
CA PHE A 156 2.03 -5.88 1.21
C PHE A 156 3.37 -5.98 0.48
N HIS A 157 3.90 -7.20 0.40
CA HIS A 157 5.23 -7.48 -0.11
C HIS A 157 5.19 -8.33 -1.38
N PRO A 158 5.80 -7.90 -2.51
CA PRO A 158 5.62 -8.53 -3.81
C PRO A 158 6.61 -9.70 -4.05
N SER A 159 6.85 -10.52 -3.03
CA SER A 159 7.69 -11.72 -3.18
C SER A 159 7.37 -12.80 -2.15
N ASP A 160 7.80 -14.03 -2.46
CA ASP A 160 7.57 -15.23 -1.67
C ASP A 160 8.38 -15.24 -0.36
N LEU A 161 7.83 -14.59 0.67
CA LEU A 161 8.42 -14.53 2.00
C LEU A 161 8.43 -15.88 2.71
N GLN A 162 7.51 -16.80 2.40
CA GLN A 162 7.50 -18.16 2.94
C GLN A 162 8.78 -18.91 2.54
N LYS A 163 9.21 -18.74 1.29
CA LYS A 163 10.49 -19.26 0.78
C LYS A 163 11.70 -18.36 1.09
N LYS A 164 11.51 -17.30 1.87
CA LYS A 164 12.53 -16.30 2.22
C LYS A 164 13.15 -15.61 0.99
N ILE A 165 12.37 -15.45 -0.08
CA ILE A 165 12.76 -14.78 -1.32
C ILE A 165 12.32 -13.31 -1.24
N GLY A 166 13.17 -12.41 -1.74
CA GLY A 166 12.80 -11.01 -1.96
C GLY A 166 12.58 -10.13 -0.73
N ALA A 167 12.90 -10.57 0.48
CA ALA A 167 12.93 -9.70 1.66
C ALA A 167 13.91 -8.52 1.46
N GLY A 168 13.49 -7.32 1.83
CA GLY A 168 14.23 -6.07 1.70
C GLY A 168 13.83 -5.23 0.49
N SER A 169 14.73 -4.34 0.09
CA SER A 169 14.41 -3.25 -0.85
C SER A 169 14.41 -3.61 -2.33
N GLN A 170 14.71 -4.86 -2.70
CA GLN A 170 14.84 -5.35 -4.09
C GLN A 170 14.13 -6.70 -4.28
N PRO A 171 12.81 -6.77 -4.01
CA PRO A 171 12.07 -8.03 -4.06
C PRO A 171 12.05 -8.66 -5.46
N PHE A 172 11.86 -7.83 -6.50
CA PHE A 172 11.75 -8.29 -7.88
C PHE A 172 13.08 -8.85 -8.40
N GLU A 173 14.18 -8.12 -8.21
CA GLU A 173 15.50 -8.55 -8.67
C GLU A 173 15.94 -9.83 -7.95
N ASN A 174 15.65 -9.97 -6.65
CA ASN A 174 15.94 -11.18 -5.90
C ASN A 174 15.14 -12.39 -6.43
N THR A 175 13.86 -12.18 -6.72
CA THR A 175 12.96 -13.21 -7.27
C THR A 175 13.47 -13.73 -8.62
N ILE A 176 13.85 -12.81 -9.52
CA ILE A 176 14.48 -13.14 -10.81
C ILE A 176 15.80 -13.89 -10.62
N LYS A 177 16.68 -13.38 -9.74
CA LYS A 177 17.99 -14.00 -9.45
C LYS A 177 17.86 -15.42 -8.88
N LYS A 178 16.76 -15.72 -8.19
CA LYS A 178 16.43 -17.05 -7.67
C LYS A 178 15.74 -17.95 -8.70
N GLY A 179 15.65 -17.53 -9.96
CA GLY A 179 15.09 -18.32 -11.05
C GLY A 179 13.59 -18.58 -10.93
N GLN A 180 12.87 -17.81 -10.09
CA GLN A 180 11.45 -18.01 -9.91
C GLN A 180 10.69 -17.59 -11.18
N LYS A 181 9.68 -18.38 -11.56
CA LYS A 181 8.80 -18.10 -12.71
C LYS A 181 7.46 -17.49 -12.28
N THR A 182 7.16 -17.58 -11.00
CA THR A 182 6.01 -16.95 -10.37
C THR A 182 6.42 -16.23 -9.10
N SER A 183 5.59 -15.28 -8.68
CA SER A 183 5.74 -14.59 -7.40
C SER A 183 4.35 -14.27 -6.84
N PRO A 184 4.06 -14.49 -5.55
CA PRO A 184 2.83 -14.02 -4.94
C PRO A 184 2.97 -12.57 -4.44
N LEU A 185 1.83 -11.94 -4.16
CA LEU A 185 1.73 -10.82 -3.22
C LEU A 185 1.46 -11.39 -1.82
N VAL A 186 2.30 -11.03 -0.85
CA VAL A 186 2.20 -11.50 0.53
C VAL A 186 1.78 -10.35 1.43
N ILE A 187 0.81 -10.58 2.31
CA ILE A 187 0.55 -9.69 3.44
C ILE A 187 1.22 -10.28 4.66
N HIS A 188 2.02 -9.48 5.37
CA HIS A 188 2.61 -9.86 6.63
C HIS A 188 2.49 -8.73 7.65
N GLU A 189 2.53 -9.08 8.93
CA GLU A 189 2.59 -8.12 10.01
C GLU A 189 3.97 -7.41 10.02
N VAL A 190 3.97 -6.13 10.33
CA VAL A 190 5.18 -5.32 10.42
C VAL A 190 5.82 -5.50 11.79
N THR A 191 7.12 -5.78 11.80
CA THR A 191 7.90 -5.91 13.03
C THR A 191 9.17 -5.07 12.94
N ASN A 192 10.01 -5.12 13.97
CA ASN A 192 11.34 -4.49 13.96
C ASN A 192 12.30 -5.11 12.92
N VAL A 193 12.02 -6.34 12.48
CA VAL A 193 12.78 -7.06 11.45
C VAL A 193 12.08 -6.93 10.09
N ILE A 194 12.80 -6.40 9.12
CA ILE A 194 12.29 -6.14 7.76
C ILE A 194 11.81 -7.46 7.13
N ASP A 195 10.55 -7.48 6.69
CA ASP A 195 9.90 -8.56 5.93
C ASP A 195 10.07 -9.96 6.57
N ARG A 196 9.93 -10.01 7.90
CA ARG A 196 10.05 -11.22 8.73
C ARG A 196 8.94 -11.38 9.76
N GLY A 197 7.93 -10.52 9.74
CA GLY A 197 6.77 -10.70 10.62
C GLY A 197 5.89 -11.89 10.20
N PRO A 198 4.95 -12.29 11.07
CA PRO A 198 3.96 -13.30 10.75
C PRO A 198 3.27 -13.05 9.41
N ILE A 199 3.12 -14.10 8.61
CA ILE A 199 2.40 -14.02 7.33
C ILE A 199 0.91 -14.09 7.63
N ILE A 200 0.19 -13.09 7.14
CA ILE A 200 -1.27 -12.98 7.26
C ILE A 200 -1.96 -13.64 6.08
N GLY A 201 -1.34 -13.64 4.91
CA GLY A 201 -1.89 -14.35 3.78
C GLY A 201 -1.08 -14.17 2.52
N VAL A 202 -1.31 -15.08 1.57
CA VAL A 202 -0.55 -15.18 0.32
C VAL A 202 -1.54 -15.23 -0.83
N SER A 203 -1.34 -14.40 -1.85
CA SER A 203 -2.15 -14.47 -3.06
C SER A 203 -1.94 -15.78 -3.84
N PRO A 204 -2.82 -16.10 -4.81
CA PRO A 204 -2.45 -16.98 -5.90
C PRO A 204 -1.14 -16.55 -6.56
N GLN A 205 -0.43 -17.51 -7.12
CA GLN A 205 0.84 -17.27 -7.82
C GLN A 205 0.60 -16.37 -9.04
N VAL A 206 1.43 -15.33 -9.18
CA VAL A 206 1.42 -14.44 -10.35
C VAL A 206 2.55 -14.86 -11.28
N ASN A 207 2.26 -15.09 -12.56
CA ASN A 207 3.27 -15.38 -13.56
C ASN A 207 4.12 -14.12 -13.84
N ILE A 208 5.43 -14.23 -13.70
CA ILE A 208 6.37 -13.11 -13.87
C ILE A 208 7.24 -13.24 -15.13
N CYS A 209 6.95 -14.23 -15.99
CA CYS A 209 7.66 -14.45 -17.24
C CYS A 209 6.84 -14.03 -18.46
N LEU A 210 7.54 -13.69 -19.53
CA LEU A 210 6.97 -13.47 -20.86
C LEU A 210 6.52 -14.82 -21.47
N GLU A 211 5.84 -14.76 -22.62
CA GLU A 211 5.34 -15.94 -23.34
C GLU A 211 6.46 -16.96 -23.66
N ASP A 212 7.65 -16.46 -23.99
CA ASP A 212 8.84 -17.28 -24.29
C ASP A 212 9.57 -17.81 -23.04
N GLY A 213 9.05 -17.53 -21.84
CA GLY A 213 9.62 -17.94 -20.56
C GLY A 213 10.77 -17.07 -20.04
N SER A 214 11.16 -16.01 -20.77
CA SER A 214 12.12 -15.00 -20.32
C SER A 214 11.48 -14.01 -19.33
N TYR A 215 12.27 -13.10 -18.75
CA TYR A 215 11.76 -12.07 -17.83
C TYR A 215 11.51 -10.75 -18.57
N PRO A 216 10.52 -9.95 -18.16
CA PRO A 216 10.32 -8.59 -18.69
C PRO A 216 11.57 -7.73 -18.55
N ALA A 217 11.78 -6.84 -19.52
CA ALA A 217 12.92 -5.93 -19.53
C ALA A 217 12.88 -4.92 -18.37
N SER A 218 11.68 -4.52 -17.93
CA SER A 218 11.47 -3.59 -16.82
C SER A 218 10.84 -4.28 -15.63
N ILE A 219 11.40 -4.05 -14.44
CA ILE A 219 10.77 -4.49 -13.19
C ILE A 219 9.45 -3.77 -12.90
N LEU A 220 9.15 -2.65 -13.59
CA LEU A 220 7.86 -1.97 -13.47
C LEU A 220 6.69 -2.85 -13.95
N THR A 221 6.93 -3.73 -14.93
CA THR A 221 5.93 -4.74 -15.33
C THR A 221 5.63 -5.67 -14.15
N LEU A 222 6.66 -6.09 -13.41
CA LEU A 222 6.49 -6.99 -12.27
C LEU A 222 5.85 -6.28 -11.08
N ASP A 223 6.22 -5.02 -10.84
CA ASP A 223 5.59 -4.15 -9.86
C ASP A 223 4.09 -4.04 -10.13
N ASP A 224 3.70 -3.57 -11.32
CA ASP A 224 2.30 -3.43 -11.72
C ASP A 224 1.55 -4.76 -11.59
N LYS A 225 2.11 -5.84 -12.14
CA LYS A 225 1.44 -7.14 -12.19
C LYS A 225 1.23 -7.77 -10.82
N ILE A 226 2.28 -7.89 -10.02
CA ILE A 226 2.19 -8.56 -8.71
C ILE A 226 1.33 -7.73 -7.76
N THR A 227 1.52 -6.41 -7.76
CA THR A 227 0.82 -5.51 -6.82
C THR A 227 -0.58 -5.12 -7.29
N SER A 228 -1.00 -5.50 -8.50
CA SER A 228 -2.37 -5.31 -8.99
C SER A 228 -3.44 -5.91 -8.07
N LEU A 229 -3.07 -6.90 -7.26
CA LEU A 229 -3.93 -7.52 -6.25
C LEU A 229 -4.04 -6.71 -4.96
N GLY A 230 -3.19 -5.71 -4.74
CA GLY A 230 -3.11 -4.96 -3.49
C GLY A 230 -4.44 -4.33 -3.09
N GLY A 231 -5.19 -3.78 -4.05
CA GLY A 231 -6.53 -3.26 -3.81
C GLY A 231 -7.53 -4.32 -3.37
N TRP A 232 -7.55 -5.48 -4.06
CA TRP A 232 -8.46 -6.58 -3.75
C TRP A 232 -8.18 -7.17 -2.37
N MET A 233 -6.91 -7.52 -2.12
CA MET A 233 -6.50 -8.09 -0.84
C MET A 233 -6.60 -7.09 0.32
N GLY A 234 -6.41 -5.79 0.04
CA GLY A 234 -6.58 -4.73 1.03
C GLY A 234 -8.02 -4.56 1.50
N VAL A 235 -9.00 -4.67 0.60
CA VAL A 235 -10.41 -4.64 0.98
C VAL A 235 -10.76 -5.82 1.88
N GLU A 236 -10.36 -7.03 1.51
CA GLU A 236 -10.60 -8.24 2.30
C GLU A 236 -9.91 -8.18 3.68
N LEU A 237 -8.67 -7.66 3.75
CA LEU A 237 -7.97 -7.45 5.02
C LEU A 237 -8.75 -6.47 5.92
N ILE A 238 -9.18 -5.32 5.37
CA ILE A 238 -9.91 -4.31 6.13
C ILE A 238 -11.26 -4.85 6.62
N ASP A 239 -12.02 -5.55 5.77
CA ASP A 239 -13.30 -6.16 6.16
C ASP A 239 -13.10 -7.19 7.29
N THR A 240 -12.03 -7.98 7.22
CA THR A 240 -11.65 -8.92 8.29
C THR A 240 -11.30 -8.20 9.60
N ILE A 241 -10.53 -7.10 9.55
CA ILE A 241 -10.19 -6.30 10.74
C ILE A 241 -11.46 -5.69 11.36
N ILE A 242 -12.37 -5.16 10.54
CA ILE A 242 -13.64 -4.58 10.98
C ILE A 242 -14.49 -5.65 11.69
N ALA A 243 -14.62 -6.84 11.11
CA ALA A 243 -15.38 -7.93 11.70
C ALA A 243 -14.80 -8.34 13.08
N ARG A 244 -13.48 -8.43 13.20
CA ARG A 244 -12.79 -8.70 14.47
C ARG A 244 -13.02 -7.60 15.51
N LYS A 245 -12.89 -6.33 15.10
CA LYS A 245 -13.17 -5.17 15.97
C LYS A 245 -14.61 -5.23 16.50
N ALA A 246 -15.57 -5.52 15.61
CA ALA A 246 -16.97 -5.66 15.99
C ALA A 246 -17.22 -6.84 16.96
N ALA A 247 -16.43 -7.91 16.84
CA ALA A 247 -16.45 -9.04 17.77
C ALA A 247 -15.69 -8.78 19.10
N GLY A 248 -15.09 -7.60 19.28
CA GLY A 248 -14.31 -7.25 20.48
C GLY A 248 -12.94 -7.92 20.56
N GLU A 249 -12.47 -8.49 19.45
CA GLU A 249 -11.14 -9.10 19.37
C GLU A 249 -10.05 -8.03 19.35
N LYS A 250 -8.88 -8.37 19.89
CA LYS A 250 -7.72 -7.47 19.98
C LYS A 250 -6.54 -8.01 19.17
N GLY A 251 -5.64 -7.11 18.80
CA GLY A 251 -4.41 -7.44 18.10
C GLY A 251 -4.62 -7.73 16.62
N SER A 252 -3.55 -8.20 15.99
CA SER A 252 -3.50 -8.47 14.55
C SER A 252 -4.44 -9.60 14.12
N VAL A 253 -4.86 -9.57 12.85
CA VAL A 253 -5.62 -10.67 12.24
C VAL A 253 -4.77 -11.95 12.21
N GLY A 254 -5.45 -13.10 12.23
CA GLY A 254 -4.83 -14.39 11.88
C GLY A 254 -4.67 -14.56 10.37
N GLU A 255 -4.40 -15.78 9.95
CA GLU A 255 -4.27 -16.11 8.52
C GLU A 255 -5.59 -15.94 7.76
N ILE A 256 -5.52 -15.33 6.59
CA ILE A 256 -6.63 -15.15 5.64
C ILE A 256 -6.35 -16.01 4.40
N ASP A 257 -7.28 -16.91 4.08
CA ASP A 257 -7.21 -17.76 2.88
C ASP A 257 -7.56 -16.98 1.61
N PHE A 258 -6.62 -16.15 1.14
CA PHE A 258 -6.74 -15.45 -0.14
C PHE A 258 -6.78 -16.40 -1.34
N ILE A 259 -6.16 -17.58 -1.24
CA ILE A 259 -6.17 -18.56 -2.33
C ILE A 259 -7.60 -19.08 -2.54
N GLY A 260 -8.32 -19.41 -1.49
CA GLY A 260 -9.72 -19.82 -1.54
C GLY A 260 -10.66 -18.68 -1.91
N LYS A 261 -10.41 -17.46 -1.43
CA LYS A 261 -11.30 -16.31 -1.63
C LYS A 261 -11.17 -15.64 -3.00
N ILE A 262 -9.98 -15.62 -3.62
CA ILE A 262 -9.78 -14.95 -4.91
C ILE A 262 -10.46 -15.75 -6.05
N PRO A 263 -11.39 -15.14 -6.83
CA PRO A 263 -12.10 -15.80 -7.92
C PRO A 263 -11.20 -16.40 -9.00
N GLN A 264 -11.69 -17.45 -9.66
CA GLN A 264 -10.98 -18.11 -10.76
C GLN A 264 -10.71 -17.18 -11.94
N SER A 265 -11.59 -16.21 -12.21
CA SER A 265 -11.37 -15.20 -13.25
C SER A 265 -10.16 -14.33 -12.98
N ILE A 266 -9.92 -13.95 -11.72
CA ILE A 266 -8.72 -13.22 -11.30
C ILE A 266 -7.49 -14.12 -11.43
N LYS A 267 -7.56 -15.37 -10.94
CA LYS A 267 -6.47 -16.35 -11.06
C LYS A 267 -6.03 -16.54 -12.52
N ALA A 268 -6.98 -16.58 -13.45
CA ALA A 268 -6.71 -16.68 -14.88
C ALA A 268 -5.98 -15.45 -15.44
N ILE A 269 -6.24 -14.24 -14.91
CA ILE A 269 -5.47 -13.02 -15.28
C ILE A 269 -4.04 -13.13 -14.76
N LEU A 270 -3.87 -13.53 -13.50
CA LEU A 270 -2.55 -13.64 -12.86
C LEU A 270 -1.64 -14.69 -13.52
N SER A 271 -2.22 -15.75 -14.08
CA SER A 271 -1.48 -16.82 -14.75
C SER A 271 -1.00 -16.46 -16.15
N LYS A 272 -1.62 -15.47 -16.82
CA LYS A 272 -1.19 -15.02 -18.15
C LYS A 272 0.28 -14.60 -18.11
N PRO A 273 1.05 -14.71 -19.20
CA PRO A 273 2.38 -14.15 -19.26
C PRO A 273 2.43 -12.65 -18.98
N ALA A 274 3.59 -12.18 -18.54
CA ALA A 274 3.86 -10.76 -18.44
C ALA A 274 4.11 -10.17 -19.84
N VAL A 275 3.98 -8.86 -19.96
CA VAL A 275 4.19 -8.12 -21.22
C VAL A 275 5.27 -7.05 -21.07
N ASN A 276 5.97 -6.75 -22.17
CA ASN A 276 6.95 -5.67 -22.25
C ASN A 276 6.30 -4.33 -22.67
N ASP A 277 5.03 -4.10 -22.31
CA ASP A 277 4.35 -2.83 -22.50
C ASP A 277 4.01 -2.24 -21.13
N LEU A 278 4.62 -1.09 -20.80
CA LEU A 278 4.35 -0.38 -19.53
C LEU A 278 3.03 0.39 -19.56
N ASN A 279 2.42 0.55 -20.74
CA ASN A 279 1.09 1.13 -20.90
C ASN A 279 -0.01 0.10 -20.64
N GLU A 280 0.27 -1.20 -20.86
CA GLU A 280 -0.65 -2.26 -20.48
C GLU A 280 -0.71 -2.36 -18.95
N LYS A 281 -1.92 -2.22 -18.41
CA LYS A 281 -2.18 -2.33 -16.97
C LYS A 281 -2.84 -3.64 -16.66
N TYR A 282 -2.38 -4.32 -15.62
CA TYR A 282 -3.03 -5.53 -15.12
C TYR A 282 -4.26 -5.13 -14.31
N VAL A 283 -5.40 -5.00 -15.01
CA VAL A 283 -6.66 -4.63 -14.38
C VAL A 283 -7.28 -5.86 -13.73
N ILE A 284 -7.31 -5.86 -12.41
CA ILE A 284 -8.00 -6.86 -11.61
C ILE A 284 -9.46 -6.40 -11.40
N PRO A 285 -10.46 -7.28 -11.65
CA PRO A 285 -11.83 -7.04 -11.25
C PRO A 285 -11.92 -6.57 -9.80
N ARG A 286 -12.76 -5.55 -9.55
CA ARG A 286 -12.96 -5.02 -8.20
C ARG A 286 -13.43 -6.11 -7.24
N HIS A 287 -13.03 -5.96 -5.98
CA HIS A 287 -13.53 -6.78 -4.90
C HIS A 287 -15.08 -6.76 -4.87
N PRO A 288 -15.77 -7.88 -4.64
CA PRO A 288 -17.25 -7.93 -4.63
C PRO A 288 -17.90 -6.87 -3.74
N LEU A 289 -17.31 -6.58 -2.57
CA LEU A 289 -17.78 -5.53 -1.65
C LEU A 289 -17.78 -4.11 -2.26
N LEU A 290 -17.04 -3.88 -3.35
CA LEU A 290 -16.97 -2.61 -4.07
C LEU A 290 -17.91 -2.55 -5.30
N ASN A 291 -18.60 -3.65 -5.62
CA ASN A 291 -19.52 -3.73 -6.76
C ASN A 291 -20.98 -3.49 -6.36
N ASN A 292 -21.26 -3.30 -5.07
CA ASN A 292 -22.61 -3.03 -4.59
C ASN A 292 -23.04 -1.62 -5.00
N ASN A 293 -23.81 -1.54 -6.09
CA ASN A 293 -24.88 -0.56 -6.20
C ASN A 293 -25.93 -0.93 -5.15
N HIS A 294 -25.78 -0.46 -3.91
CA HIS A 294 -26.94 -0.42 -3.04
C HIS A 294 -27.82 0.74 -3.51
N PRO A 295 -29.07 0.49 -3.97
CA PRO A 295 -30.05 1.55 -3.95
C PRO A 295 -30.25 1.94 -2.48
N ALA A 296 -30.24 3.25 -2.23
CA ALA A 296 -30.67 3.84 -0.97
C ALA A 296 -32.10 3.40 -0.62
#